data_AF-A0A5N8VC21-F1
#
_entry.id   AF-A0A5N8VC21-F1
#
_cell.length_a   1.000
_cell.length_b   1.000
_cell.length_c   1.000
_cell.angle_alpha   90.00
_cell.angle_beta   90.00
_cell.angle_gamma   90.00
#
_symmetry.space_group_name_H-M   'P 1'
#
loop_
_entity.id
_entity.type
_entity.pdbx_description
1 polymer ?
#
loop_
_entity_poly.entity_id
_entity_poly.type
_entity_poly.pdbx_seq_one_letter_code
_entity_poly.pdbx_strand_id
1 'polypeptide(L)'
;MADDGTRSPTRRLDEVAEAAERAFRLLPAAPGELSMSGERSRSPARRISSDPDTVERDLIRLVLTLVELLRQLMERQALHRVDQGDLSEEQEERLGATLMILHDRMSELCTQYGLTMQDLNLDLGPLGTLLPPGD
;
A
#
# COMPACT_ATOMS: atom_id res chain seq x y z
N MET A 1 -31.53 -23.20 23.28
CA MET A 1 -30.33 -22.38 23.49
C MET A 1 -29.34 -22.70 22.38
N ALA A 2 -29.24 -21.83 21.38
CA ALA A 2 -28.09 -21.65 20.49
C ALA A 2 -28.48 -20.55 19.49
N ASP A 3 -27.90 -19.36 19.65
CA ASP A 3 -27.82 -18.34 18.60
C ASP A 3 -26.38 -17.84 18.61
N ASP A 4 -25.52 -18.52 17.85
CA ASP A 4 -24.14 -18.11 17.61
C ASP A 4 -24.14 -17.24 16.35
N GLY A 5 -24.40 -15.96 16.59
CA GLY A 5 -24.44 -14.95 15.56
C GLY A 5 -23.06 -14.77 14.93
N THR A 6 -22.91 -15.30 13.72
CA THR A 6 -21.82 -15.00 12.79
C THR A 6 -21.77 -13.49 12.53
N ARG A 7 -21.04 -12.75 13.38
CA ARG A 7 -20.85 -11.30 13.22
C ARG A 7 -20.14 -11.06 11.89
N SER A 8 -20.87 -10.44 10.96
CA SER A 8 -20.40 -10.11 9.61
C SER A 8 -19.04 -9.39 9.63
N PRO A 9 -18.10 -9.74 8.72
CA PRO A 9 -16.74 -9.20 8.68
C PRO A 9 -16.68 -7.67 8.53
N THR A 10 -17.68 -7.07 7.86
CA THR A 10 -17.81 -5.62 7.65
C THR A 10 -17.88 -4.85 8.96
N ARG A 11 -18.61 -5.35 9.97
CA ARG A 11 -18.80 -4.66 11.25
C ARG A 11 -17.49 -4.54 12.04
N ARG A 12 -16.58 -5.52 11.90
CA ARG A 12 -15.25 -5.44 12.55
C ARG A 12 -14.36 -4.42 11.87
N LEU A 13 -14.46 -4.26 10.55
CA LEU A 13 -13.72 -3.24 9.80
C LEU A 13 -14.20 -1.84 10.18
N ASP A 14 -15.51 -1.65 10.35
CA ASP A 14 -16.11 -0.40 10.82
C ASP A 14 -15.65 -0.03 12.25
N GLU A 15 -15.63 -1.01 13.16
CA GLU A 15 -15.15 -0.83 14.54
C GLU A 15 -13.65 -0.44 14.60
N VAL A 16 -12.83 -1.02 13.74
CA VAL A 16 -11.39 -0.70 13.63
C VAL A 16 -11.19 0.69 13.03
N ALA A 17 -12.00 1.08 12.03
CA ALA A 17 -11.96 2.41 11.43
C ALA A 17 -12.32 3.51 12.47
N GLU A 18 -13.38 3.31 13.24
CA GLU A 18 -13.76 4.25 14.31
C GLU A 18 -12.70 4.36 15.42
N ALA A 19 -12.04 3.25 15.75
CA ALA A 19 -10.97 3.23 16.74
C ALA A 19 -9.74 4.00 16.24
N ALA A 20 -9.39 3.85 14.96
CA ALA A 20 -8.31 4.59 14.32
C ALA A 20 -8.59 6.10 14.31
N GLU A 21 -9.79 6.53 13.92
CA GLU A 21 -10.18 7.95 13.93
C GLU A 21 -10.07 8.59 15.32
N ARG A 22 -10.48 7.86 16.36
CA ARG A 22 -10.37 8.33 17.74
C ARG A 22 -8.92 8.47 18.18
N ALA A 23 -8.05 7.54 17.77
CA ALA A 23 -6.63 7.60 18.08
C ALA A 23 -5.95 8.81 17.40
N PHE A 24 -6.29 9.11 16.14
CA PHE A 24 -5.73 10.24 15.42
C PHE A 24 -6.14 11.60 16.02
N ARG A 25 -7.34 11.71 16.58
CA ARG A 25 -7.79 12.92 17.30
C ARG A 25 -7.08 13.18 18.63
N LEU A 26 -6.44 12.17 19.22
CA LEU A 26 -5.74 12.27 20.50
C LEU A 26 -4.25 12.64 20.36
N LEU A 27 -3.72 12.69 19.13
CA LEU A 27 -2.36 13.14 18.90
C LEU A 27 -2.29 14.67 19.03
N PRO A 28 -1.46 15.21 19.94
CA PRO A 28 -1.33 16.66 20.08
C PRO A 28 -0.65 17.23 18.84
N ALA A 29 -1.38 18.05 18.08
CA ALA A 29 -0.77 18.92 17.08
C ALA A 29 -0.23 20.17 17.78
N ALA A 30 1.09 20.25 18.00
CA ALA A 30 1.82 21.52 18.16
C ALA A 30 3.35 21.33 18.34
N PRO A 31 4.19 22.34 18.06
CA PRO A 31 3.97 23.50 17.18
C PRO A 31 5.16 23.73 16.21
N GLY A 32 4.91 24.53 15.17
CA GLY A 32 6.00 25.26 14.52
C GLY A 32 6.52 26.32 15.47
N GLU A 33 7.83 26.30 15.76
CA GLU A 33 8.67 27.46 16.15
C GLU A 33 10.06 26.97 16.56
N LEU A 34 10.89 26.60 15.59
CA LEU A 34 12.36 26.71 15.71
C LEU A 34 12.91 27.00 14.31
N SER A 35 12.89 28.28 13.92
CA SER A 35 13.73 28.76 12.82
C SER A 35 15.17 28.87 13.32
N MET A 36 16.03 27.96 12.88
CA MET A 36 17.47 28.19 12.82
C MET A 36 18.03 27.58 11.53
N SER A 37 18.32 28.51 10.61
CA SER A 37 19.19 28.48 9.44
C SER A 37 20.03 27.21 9.20
N GLY A 38 19.78 26.61 8.03
CA GLY A 38 20.63 25.58 7.45
C GLY A 38 20.01 25.06 6.16
N GLU A 39 20.37 25.69 5.05
CA GLU A 39 20.06 25.26 3.69
C GLU A 39 20.40 23.78 3.51
N ARG A 40 19.37 22.96 3.55
CA ARG A 40 19.27 21.69 2.84
C ARG A 40 17.79 21.50 2.67
N SER A 41 17.33 21.52 1.43
CA SER A 41 15.97 21.24 1.03
C SER A 41 15.61 19.82 1.50
N ARG A 42 15.24 19.70 2.78
CA ARG A 42 14.54 18.54 3.31
C ARG A 42 13.14 18.71 2.79
N SER A 43 12.90 18.22 1.58
CA SER A 43 11.53 17.86 1.18
C SER A 43 10.97 17.09 2.37
N PRO A 44 9.93 17.61 3.05
CA PRO A 44 9.35 16.88 4.14
C PRO A 44 8.91 15.57 3.52
N ALA A 45 9.40 14.43 4.05
CA ALA A 45 8.77 13.15 3.82
C ALA A 45 7.28 13.45 3.86
N ARG A 46 6.63 13.31 2.70
CA ARG A 46 5.30 13.84 2.43
C ARG A 46 4.41 13.24 3.48
N ARG A 47 4.26 13.95 4.61
CA ARG A 47 3.39 13.51 5.70
C ARG A 47 2.08 13.34 4.98
N ILE A 48 1.60 12.10 4.98
CA ILE A 48 0.28 11.72 4.47
C ILE A 48 -0.63 12.89 4.82
N SER A 49 -0.94 13.68 3.80
CA SER A 49 -1.49 15.01 3.97
C SER A 49 -2.89 14.74 4.44
N SER A 50 -3.09 14.78 5.75
CA SER A 50 -4.35 14.40 6.39
C SER A 50 -5.35 15.55 6.25
N ASP A 51 -5.47 16.09 5.04
CA ASP A 51 -6.62 16.87 4.64
C ASP A 51 -7.77 15.86 4.49
N PRO A 52 -8.85 15.95 5.28
CA PRO A 52 -9.91 14.94 5.29
C PRO A 52 -10.47 14.61 3.90
N ASP A 53 -10.39 15.55 2.95
CA ASP A 53 -10.82 15.37 1.56
C ASP A 53 -9.81 14.55 0.71
N THR A 54 -8.55 14.40 1.15
CA THR A 54 -7.50 13.64 0.42
C THR A 54 -7.05 12.35 1.10
N VAL A 55 -7.45 12.11 2.36
CA VAL A 55 -7.06 10.92 3.13
C VAL A 55 -7.49 9.63 2.44
N GLU A 56 -8.71 9.56 1.91
CA GLU A 56 -9.20 8.36 1.21
C GLU A 56 -8.28 7.98 0.05
N ARG A 57 -7.94 8.96 -0.80
CA ARG A 57 -7.06 8.74 -1.95
C ARG A 57 -5.64 8.35 -1.53
N ASP A 58 -5.10 8.97 -0.50
CA ASP A 58 -3.75 8.66 0.02
C ASP A 58 -3.69 7.26 0.66
N LEU A 59 -4.74 6.85 1.38
CA LEU A 59 -4.84 5.50 1.95
C LEU A 59 -4.95 4.44 0.85
N ILE A 60 -5.76 4.70 -0.17
CA ILE A 60 -5.89 3.79 -1.32
C ILE A 60 -4.58 3.67 -2.05
N ARG A 61 -3.89 4.79 -2.30
CA ARG A 61 -2.54 4.78 -2.86
C ARG A 61 -1.59 3.91 -2.02
N LEU A 62 -1.61 4.05 -0.69
CA LEU A 62 -0.77 3.24 0.20
C LEU A 62 -1.09 1.74 0.10
N VAL A 63 -2.37 1.37 0.13
CA VAL A 63 -2.77 -0.04 0.00
C VAL A 63 -2.36 -0.59 -1.36
N LEU A 64 -2.63 0.12 -2.44
CA LEU A 64 -2.22 -0.29 -3.79
C LEU A 64 -0.70 -0.41 -3.91
N THR A 65 0.05 0.48 -3.25
CA THR A 65 1.51 0.39 -3.15
C THR A 65 1.97 -0.89 -2.45
N LEU A 66 1.33 -1.26 -1.34
CA LEU A 66 1.66 -2.49 -0.62
C LEU A 66 1.35 -3.74 -1.43
N VAL A 67 0.21 -3.75 -2.13
CA VAL A 67 -0.15 -4.87 -3.02
C VAL A 67 0.83 -5.00 -4.17
N GLU A 68 1.27 -3.88 -4.77
CA GLU A 68 2.26 -3.87 -5.83
C GLU A 68 3.63 -4.40 -5.34
N LEU A 69 4.05 -4.00 -4.13
CA LEU A 69 5.27 -4.55 -3.52
C LEU A 69 5.17 -6.07 -3.36
N LEU A 70 4.05 -6.57 -2.85
CA LEU A 70 3.83 -8.01 -2.69
C LEU A 70 3.82 -8.73 -4.04
N ARG A 71 3.22 -8.14 -5.09
CA ARG A 71 3.24 -8.67 -6.46
C ARG A 71 4.67 -8.84 -6.96
N GLN A 72 5.50 -7.80 -6.82
CA GLN A 72 6.92 -7.84 -7.26
C GLN A 72 7.74 -8.85 -6.47
N LEU A 73 7.52 -8.97 -5.16
CA LEU A 73 8.19 -9.98 -4.34
C LEU A 73 7.78 -11.39 -4.76
N MET A 74 6.49 -11.62 -5.00
CA MET A 74 5.99 -12.91 -5.47
C MET A 74 6.54 -13.25 -6.87
N GLU A 75 6.62 -12.28 -7.77
CA GLU A 75 7.20 -12.45 -9.11
C GLU A 75 8.69 -12.82 -9.03
N ARG A 76 9.47 -12.09 -8.22
CA ARG A 76 10.88 -12.40 -8.01
C ARG A 76 11.09 -13.79 -7.39
N GLN A 77 10.25 -14.16 -6.43
CA GLN A 77 10.28 -15.49 -5.81
C GLN A 77 9.86 -16.59 -6.81
N ALA A 78 8.89 -16.31 -7.67
CA ALA A 78 8.46 -17.20 -8.74
C ALA A 78 9.63 -17.50 -9.67
N LEU A 79 10.25 -16.45 -10.23
CA LEU A 79 11.42 -16.57 -11.10
C LEU A 79 12.54 -17.38 -10.43
N HIS A 80 12.83 -17.08 -9.17
CA HIS A 80 13.85 -17.83 -8.43
C HIS A 80 13.50 -19.32 -8.30
N ARG A 81 12.24 -19.67 -8.06
CA ARG A 81 11.82 -21.08 -7.97
C ARG A 81 11.82 -21.79 -9.32
N VAL A 82 11.49 -21.09 -10.41
CA VAL A 82 11.63 -21.59 -11.78
C VAL A 82 13.10 -21.93 -12.05
N ASP A 83 14.02 -21.01 -11.74
CA ASP A 83 15.46 -21.23 -11.95
C ASP A 83 16.02 -22.41 -11.14
N GLN A 84 15.46 -22.70 -9.96
CA GLN A 84 15.83 -23.85 -9.14
C GLN A 84 15.12 -25.16 -9.54
N GLY A 85 14.12 -25.10 -10.45
CA GLY A 85 13.29 -26.25 -10.81
C GLY A 85 12.33 -26.70 -9.71
N ASP A 86 11.97 -25.79 -8.79
CA ASP A 86 11.09 -26.05 -7.65
C ASP A 86 9.59 -26.02 -8.03
N LEU A 87 9.27 -25.72 -9.29
CA LEU A 87 7.91 -25.67 -9.83
C LEU A 87 7.75 -26.62 -11.03
N SER A 88 6.60 -27.26 -11.13
CA SER A 88 6.20 -27.93 -12.37
C SER A 88 5.72 -26.92 -13.40
N GLU A 89 5.76 -27.27 -14.70
CA GLU A 89 5.29 -26.43 -15.80
C GLU A 89 3.85 -25.91 -15.56
N GLU A 90 2.95 -26.77 -15.08
CA GLU A 90 1.56 -26.39 -14.76
C GLU A 90 1.48 -25.40 -13.58
N GLN A 91 2.39 -25.51 -12.60
CA GLN A 91 2.46 -24.57 -11.48
C GLN A 91 2.98 -23.20 -11.94
N GLU A 92 3.98 -23.19 -12.81
CA GLU A 92 4.52 -21.96 -13.42
C GLU A 92 3.45 -21.22 -14.21
N GLU A 93 2.73 -21.92 -15.10
CA GLU A 93 1.68 -21.33 -15.93
C GLU A 93 0.55 -20.73 -15.06
N ARG A 94 0.07 -21.47 -14.06
CA ARG A 94 -0.97 -20.98 -13.14
C ARG A 94 -0.50 -19.77 -12.34
N LEU A 95 0.75 -19.77 -11.88
CA LEU A 95 1.32 -18.67 -11.12
C LEU A 95 1.44 -17.41 -11.99
N GLY A 96 1.97 -17.55 -13.21
CA GLY A 96 2.04 -16.47 -14.20
C GLY A 96 0.66 -15.89 -14.51
N ALA A 97 -0.32 -16.73 -14.82
CA ALA A 97 -1.69 -16.31 -15.09
C ALA A 97 -2.31 -15.54 -13.89
N THR A 98 -2.06 -16.00 -12.67
CA THR A 98 -2.56 -15.33 -11.45
C THR A 98 -1.94 -13.95 -11.27
N LEU A 99 -0.62 -13.83 -11.48
CA LEU A 99 0.09 -12.55 -11.37
C LEU A 99 -0.36 -11.55 -12.45
N MET A 100 -0.63 -12.01 -13.67
CA MET A 100 -1.20 -11.19 -14.74
C MET A 100 -2.60 -10.67 -14.39
N ILE A 101 -3.50 -11.55 -13.92
CA ILE A 101 -4.83 -11.15 -13.48
C ILE A 101 -4.74 -10.10 -12.36
N LEU A 102 -3.83 -10.30 -11.39
CA LEU A 102 -3.62 -9.32 -10.32
C LEU A 102 -3.16 -7.97 -10.88
N HIS A 103 -2.21 -7.96 -11.82
CA HIS A 103 -1.74 -6.73 -12.47
C HIS A 103 -2.88 -5.98 -13.18
N ASP A 104 -3.72 -6.69 -13.93
CA ASP A 104 -4.86 -6.09 -14.63
C ASP A 104 -5.86 -5.46 -13.65
N ARG A 105 -6.21 -6.18 -12.57
CA ARG A 105 -7.10 -5.65 -11.52
C ARG A 105 -6.52 -4.45 -10.81
N MET A 106 -5.21 -4.46 -10.57
CA MET A 106 -4.50 -3.32 -9.99
C MET A 106 -4.55 -2.10 -10.92
N SER A 107 -4.38 -2.29 -12.22
CA SER A 107 -4.47 -1.23 -13.23
C SER A 107 -5.88 -0.62 -13.30
N GLU A 108 -6.91 -1.46 -13.27
CA GLU A 108 -8.32 -1.04 -13.20
C GLU A 108 -8.59 -0.19 -11.94
N LEU A 109 -8.15 -0.65 -10.77
CA LEU A 109 -8.30 0.08 -9.50
C LEU A 109 -7.53 1.40 -9.52
N CYS A 110 -6.29 1.41 -10.01
CA CYS A 110 -5.52 2.66 -10.15
C CYS A 110 -6.29 3.68 -10.99
N THR A 111 -6.84 3.26 -12.14
CA THR A 111 -7.63 4.10 -13.02
C THR A 111 -8.87 4.67 -12.30
N GLN A 112 -9.57 3.85 -11.52
CA GLN A 112 -10.74 4.27 -10.74
C GLN A 112 -10.44 5.41 -9.76
N TYR A 113 -9.25 5.42 -9.16
CA TYR A 113 -8.83 6.42 -8.18
C TYR A 113 -7.94 7.52 -8.77
N GLY A 114 -7.85 7.61 -10.10
CA GLY A 114 -7.02 8.60 -10.79
C GLY A 114 -5.54 8.48 -10.44
N LEU A 115 -5.07 7.26 -10.31
CA LEU A 115 -3.68 6.89 -10.06
C LEU A 115 -3.13 6.14 -11.28
N THR A 116 -1.82 6.15 -11.42
CA THR A 116 -1.08 5.30 -12.34
C THR A 116 -0.26 4.28 -11.56
N MET A 117 0.19 3.21 -12.21
CA MET A 117 1.12 2.25 -11.58
C MET A 117 2.42 2.94 -11.10
N GLN A 118 2.85 4.00 -11.78
CA GLN A 118 4.02 4.79 -11.39
C GLN A 118 3.78 5.59 -10.10
N ASP A 119 2.54 6.00 -9.84
CA ASP A 119 2.18 6.70 -8.61
C ASP A 119 2.27 5.79 -7.38
N LEU A 120 2.26 4.47 -7.55
CA LEU A 120 2.40 3.52 -6.44
C LEU A 120 3.81 3.54 -5.84
N ASN A 121 4.82 4.10 -6.53
CA ASN A 121 6.14 4.16 -5.92
C ASN A 121 6.24 5.33 -4.93
N LEU A 122 6.01 5.03 -3.64
CA LEU A 122 6.08 6.01 -2.56
C LEU A 122 7.53 6.36 -2.22
N ASP A 123 7.83 7.66 -2.17
CA ASP A 123 9.09 8.18 -1.64
C ASP A 123 9.01 8.31 -0.10
N LEU A 124 9.85 7.56 0.59
CA LEU A 124 9.96 7.54 2.05
C LEU A 124 11.06 8.48 2.57
N GLY A 125 11.65 9.31 1.70
CA GLY A 125 12.70 10.27 2.03
C GLY A 125 14.05 9.57 2.22
N PRO A 126 14.64 9.56 3.45
CA PRO A 126 15.97 8.96 3.67
C PRO A 126 16.02 7.44 3.44
N LEU A 127 14.87 6.76 3.40
CA LEU A 127 14.79 5.33 3.09
C LEU A 127 14.68 5.05 1.58
N GLY A 128 14.57 6.08 0.75
CA GLY A 128 14.36 5.95 -0.69
C GLY A 128 12.92 5.60 -1.04
N THR A 129 12.73 5.05 -2.24
CA THR A 129 11.42 4.66 -2.74
C THR A 129 11.02 3.26 -2.28
N LEU A 130 9.73 3.01 -2.01
CA LEU A 130 9.28 1.73 -1.46
C LEU A 130 9.36 0.59 -2.48
N LEU A 131 9.01 0.84 -3.73
CA LEU A 131 9.10 -0.16 -4.79
C LEU A 131 10.52 -0.13 -5.39
N PRO A 132 11.15 -1.30 -5.60
CA PRO A 132 12.38 -1.38 -6.37
C PRO A 132 12.16 -0.84 -7.81
N PRO A 133 13.22 -0.33 -8.46
CA PRO A 133 13.13 0.12 -9.84
C PRO A 133 12.63 -1.03 -10.73
N GLY A 134 11.68 -0.72 -11.62
CA GLY A 134 11.24 -1.69 -12.63
C GLY A 134 12.38 -2.00 -13.58
N ASP A 135 12.62 -3.29 -13.82
CA ASP A 135 13.57 -3.79 -14.83
C ASP A 135 13.03 -3.58 -16.25
#